data_AF-A0A5B8W022-F1
#
_entry.id   AF-A0A5B8W022-F1
#
_cell.length_a   1.000
_cell.length_b   1.000
_cell.length_c   1.000
_cell.angle_alpha   90.00
_cell.angle_beta   90.00
_cell.angle_gamma   90.00
#
_symmetry.space_group_name_H-M   'P 1'
#
loop_
_entity.id
_entity.type
_entity.pdbx_description
1 polymer ?
#
loop_
_entity_poly.entity_id
_entity_poly.type
_entity_poly.pdbx_seq_one_letter_code
_entity_poly.pdbx_strand_id
1 'polypeptide(L)'
;MIKNKWGCVSVVLLGFALFNTACAQNPPFTGRAYVAEERLVQNSTVLLNNAQYTIPLQKLEDLKIASVHFTNQYASVFDSLLNKYCKVEVFDGNGKNMNALAADLKWYNTIVLQVNDADLGNPLLLDFITTNQKIKRVIIAAFGNGTLLNKLNNTTVPVIWSERVSPVSASYAAQAIFGGVAVTQKLAKTYSPVYSSGMGFVSQQTRLQYSVPEDVGINSNNLQEIDQIAREAITQHATPGCVVLVAKDGKVIFNKAYGYHTYDNVTPDKLTDIFDLASMTKISATTVETMQLVDQGKLSVENNLGDYLPLARTSNKNDVKLREVLLHQAGFIPDIQSFEKVKPSDHSTDSSAAYPTRVSEHYFLRKDYFKDVMLPDMLSSPLKTRGQYVYSDVSMLFMQEVVESITSVPENVYVQQQFYTPLGMQTAGFLPLHRFSQAQIIPTENDQEYRMSLLDGYVHDPTAALKGGVAGHAGLFAGANDVAILYQMLLNKGTYGGVQYFKPEVVDLFTSKQSPVSRRGLGFDRWDPIADRHYPSKLASDQTFGHTGFTGTCVWVDPKYNLVYIFLSNRVNPNVGSKLGSLNIRPRIQDVVYEAINKGM
;
A
#
# COMPACT_ATOMS: atom_id res chain seq x y z
N MET A 1 61.32 16.81 28.02
CA MET A 1 60.70 15.67 28.73
C MET A 1 59.61 15.12 27.84
N ILE A 2 59.69 13.81 27.54
CA ILE A 2 58.68 12.93 26.87
C ILE A 2 58.31 13.38 25.43
N LYS A 3 58.95 12.97 24.33
CA LYS A 3 59.25 11.65 23.70
C LYS A 3 58.03 10.80 23.28
N ASN A 4 58.02 10.49 21.96
CA ASN A 4 57.60 9.24 21.29
C ASN A 4 56.09 9.04 20.99
N LYS A 5 55.66 8.42 19.88
CA LYS A 5 56.35 7.64 18.83
C LYS A 5 55.40 7.49 17.62
N TRP A 6 55.95 7.57 16.41
CA TRP A 6 55.35 6.99 15.21
C TRP A 6 55.47 5.46 15.25
N GLY A 7 54.44 4.77 14.78
CA GLY A 7 54.45 3.32 14.56
C GLY A 7 53.44 2.93 13.48
N CYS A 8 53.96 2.50 12.33
CA CYS A 8 53.22 1.75 11.32
C CYS A 8 52.57 0.51 11.92
N VAL A 9 51.28 0.25 11.64
CA VAL A 9 50.70 -1.10 11.67
C VAL A 9 49.71 -1.28 10.52
N SER A 10 50.09 -2.18 9.63
CA SER A 10 49.34 -3.10 8.76
C SER A 10 47.86 -2.87 8.42
N VAL A 11 47.64 -2.75 7.12
CA VAL A 11 46.42 -3.10 6.37
C VAL A 11 46.01 -4.55 6.65
N VAL A 12 44.86 -4.78 7.30
CA VAL A 12 44.13 -6.06 7.28
C VAL A 12 42.63 -5.80 7.45
N LEU A 13 41.86 -6.21 6.43
CA LEU A 13 40.42 -6.54 6.38
C LEU A 13 39.46 -5.88 7.39
N LEU A 14 38.73 -4.84 6.95
CA LEU A 14 37.42 -4.50 7.50
C LEU A 14 36.35 -5.28 6.74
N GLY A 15 35.89 -6.35 7.38
CA GLY A 15 34.80 -7.20 6.91
C GLY A 15 33.49 -6.43 6.80
N PHE A 16 32.74 -6.79 5.77
CA PHE A 16 31.34 -6.41 5.52
C PHE A 16 30.49 -6.61 6.79
N ALA A 17 30.12 -5.51 7.45
CA ALA A 17 29.00 -5.49 8.37
C ALA A 17 27.72 -5.23 7.56
N LEU A 18 27.00 -6.30 7.25
CA LEU A 18 25.60 -6.25 6.79
C LEU A 18 24.76 -5.65 7.93
N PHE A 19 24.41 -4.37 7.82
CA PHE A 19 23.49 -3.73 8.77
C PHE A 19 22.06 -4.16 8.47
N ASN A 20 21.63 -5.21 9.18
CA ASN A 20 20.23 -5.55 9.42
C ASN A 20 19.66 -4.52 10.42
N THR A 21 18.98 -3.49 9.93
CA THR A 21 18.20 -2.56 10.76
C THR A 21 16.72 -2.61 10.39
N ALA A 22 16.09 -3.72 10.77
CA ALA A 22 14.68 -3.79 11.14
C ALA A 22 14.52 -5.00 12.05
N CYS A 23 14.58 -4.79 13.37
CA CYS A 23 14.33 -5.81 14.38
C CYS A 23 12.85 -6.24 14.35
N ALA A 24 12.49 -7.00 13.31
CA ALA A 24 11.28 -7.81 13.12
C ALA A 24 11.30 -8.58 11.78
N GLN A 25 12.30 -8.39 10.89
CA GLN A 25 12.22 -8.90 9.51
C GLN A 25 12.95 -10.21 9.21
N ASN A 26 13.73 -10.75 10.15
CA ASN A 26 14.16 -12.14 10.07
C ASN A 26 13.33 -12.94 11.08
N PRO A 27 12.23 -13.60 10.65
CA PRO A 27 11.62 -14.61 11.50
C PRO A 27 12.71 -15.62 11.91
N PRO A 28 12.65 -16.21 13.10
CA PRO A 28 13.65 -17.21 13.52
C PRO A 28 13.72 -18.42 12.57
N PHE A 29 12.70 -18.57 11.72
CA PHE A 29 12.62 -19.56 10.65
C PHE A 29 12.61 -18.84 9.31
N THR A 30 13.42 -19.30 8.35
CA THR A 30 13.35 -18.86 6.95
C THR A 30 13.07 -20.04 6.03
N GLY A 31 12.42 -19.74 4.90
CA GLY A 31 12.05 -20.70 3.87
C GLY A 31 11.33 -21.94 4.38
N ARG A 32 11.84 -23.13 4.08
CA ARG A 32 11.15 -24.40 4.38
C ARG A 32 10.90 -24.63 5.87
N ALA A 33 11.78 -24.12 6.75
CA ALA A 33 11.60 -24.24 8.19
C ALA A 33 10.40 -23.41 8.67
N TYR A 34 10.18 -22.24 8.05
CA TYR A 34 9.01 -21.40 8.34
C TYR A 34 7.73 -22.11 7.92
N VAL A 35 7.68 -22.64 6.69
CA VAL A 35 6.50 -23.36 6.17
C VAL A 35 6.19 -24.62 7.01
N ALA A 36 7.22 -25.33 7.47
CA ALA A 36 7.03 -26.49 8.35
C ALA A 36 6.41 -26.09 9.70
N GLU A 37 6.92 -25.04 10.33
CA GLU A 37 6.35 -24.52 11.58
C GLU A 37 4.95 -23.94 11.37
N GLU A 38 4.70 -23.22 10.27
CA GLU A 38 3.39 -22.65 9.94
C GLU A 38 2.33 -23.74 9.79
N ARG A 39 2.66 -24.88 9.17
CA ARG A 39 1.75 -26.04 9.11
C ARG A 39 1.45 -26.61 10.50
N LEU A 40 2.43 -26.67 11.38
CA LEU A 40 2.21 -27.12 12.77
C LEU A 40 1.33 -26.13 13.54
N VAL A 41 1.55 -24.83 13.35
CA VAL A 41 0.73 -23.76 13.93
C VAL A 41 -0.70 -23.82 13.41
N GLN A 42 -0.89 -23.93 12.09
CA GLN A 42 -2.20 -24.07 11.46
C GLN A 42 -2.96 -25.26 12.05
N ASN A 43 -2.30 -26.42 12.23
CA ASN A 43 -2.90 -27.63 12.78
C ASN A 43 -3.20 -27.55 14.29
N SER A 44 -2.66 -26.56 14.99
CA SER A 44 -2.80 -26.40 16.45
C SER A 44 -3.44 -25.07 16.86
N THR A 45 -3.96 -24.31 15.90
CA THR A 45 -4.66 -23.05 16.13
C THR A 45 -6.17 -23.23 15.89
N VAL A 46 -6.98 -22.88 16.88
CA VAL A 46 -8.43 -23.01 16.85
C VAL A 46 -9.09 -21.66 17.13
N LEU A 47 -10.12 -21.33 16.36
CA LEU A 47 -10.96 -20.16 16.58
C LEU A 47 -12.18 -20.56 17.42
N LEU A 48 -12.31 -19.99 18.61
CA LEU A 48 -13.39 -20.23 19.55
C LEU A 48 -14.27 -18.98 19.66
N ASN A 49 -15.50 -19.17 20.13
CA ASN A 49 -16.43 -18.07 20.48
C ASN A 49 -16.70 -17.05 19.35
N ASN A 50 -16.73 -17.50 18.10
CA ASN A 50 -16.92 -16.63 16.93
C ASN A 50 -18.31 -16.79 16.28
N ALA A 51 -19.35 -17.04 17.08
CA ALA A 51 -20.72 -17.24 16.58
C ALA A 51 -21.31 -16.00 15.87
N GLN A 52 -20.77 -14.82 16.17
CA GLN A 52 -21.13 -13.54 15.54
C GLN A 52 -20.32 -13.25 14.27
N TYR A 53 -19.42 -14.15 13.86
CA TYR A 53 -18.50 -13.97 12.73
C TYR A 53 -17.67 -12.67 12.82
N THR A 54 -17.28 -12.28 14.04
CA THR A 54 -16.45 -11.10 14.31
C THR A 54 -15.06 -11.21 13.68
N ILE A 55 -14.50 -12.42 13.66
CA ILE A 55 -13.24 -12.72 12.97
C ILE A 55 -13.57 -13.46 11.65
N PRO A 56 -13.02 -13.03 10.50
CA PRO A 56 -12.14 -11.86 10.30
C PRO A 56 -12.79 -10.50 10.58
N LEU A 57 -12.00 -9.54 11.09
CA LEU A 57 -12.43 -8.16 11.27
C LEU A 57 -12.75 -7.50 9.91
N GLN A 58 -13.92 -6.88 9.84
CA GLN A 58 -14.41 -6.09 8.72
C GLN A 58 -14.73 -4.65 9.16
N LYS A 59 -15.04 -3.78 8.18
CA LYS A 59 -15.35 -2.35 8.40
C LYS A 59 -14.26 -1.63 9.19
N LEU A 60 -13.03 -1.73 8.69
CA LEU A 60 -11.83 -1.23 9.38
C LEU A 60 -11.91 0.29 9.64
N GLU A 61 -12.64 1.02 8.81
CA GLU A 61 -12.96 2.43 8.94
C GLU A 61 -13.72 2.79 10.23
N ASP A 62 -14.48 1.85 10.79
CA ASP A 62 -15.23 2.05 12.03
C ASP A 62 -14.40 1.68 13.28
N LEU A 63 -13.21 1.09 13.11
CA LEU A 63 -12.45 0.49 14.20
C LEU A 63 -11.37 1.44 14.72
N LYS A 64 -11.32 1.58 16.04
CA LYS A 64 -10.15 2.10 16.77
C LYS A 64 -9.62 0.94 17.61
N ILE A 65 -8.52 0.36 17.14
CA ILE A 65 -7.99 -0.89 17.68
C ILE A 65 -6.77 -0.63 18.56
N ALA A 66 -6.81 -1.16 19.77
CA ALA A 66 -5.65 -1.30 20.65
C ALA A 66 -5.25 -2.78 20.75
N SER A 67 -3.97 -3.07 20.57
CA SER A 67 -3.36 -4.35 20.90
C SER A 67 -2.67 -4.22 22.26
N VAL A 68 -2.98 -5.13 23.18
CA VAL A 68 -2.41 -5.12 24.53
C VAL A 68 -1.69 -6.44 24.76
N HIS A 69 -0.43 -6.37 25.11
CA HIS A 69 0.36 -7.53 25.53
C HIS A 69 0.70 -7.46 27.01
N PHE A 70 0.91 -8.63 27.61
CA PHE A 70 1.34 -8.76 29.00
C PHE A 70 2.67 -9.53 29.02
N THR A 71 2.63 -10.84 29.25
CA THR A 71 3.84 -11.67 29.32
C THR A 71 4.13 -12.41 28.00
N ASN A 72 3.48 -12.03 26.89
CA ASN A 72 3.72 -12.61 25.57
C ASN A 72 5.10 -12.23 25.01
N GLN A 73 6.03 -13.19 25.01
CA GLN A 73 7.40 -13.03 24.49
C GLN A 73 7.49 -12.65 22.99
N TYR A 74 6.42 -12.84 22.21
CA TYR A 74 6.40 -12.55 20.76
C TYR A 74 5.46 -11.39 20.38
N ALA A 75 5.16 -10.51 21.34
CA ALA A 75 4.27 -9.37 21.13
C ALA A 75 4.71 -8.47 19.98
N SER A 76 6.01 -8.19 19.84
CA SER A 76 6.53 -7.36 18.75
C SER A 76 6.23 -7.91 17.35
N VAL A 77 6.27 -9.24 17.19
CA VAL A 77 5.92 -9.92 15.92
C VAL A 77 4.43 -9.81 15.65
N PHE A 78 3.61 -10.08 16.67
CA PHE A 78 2.16 -9.96 16.59
C PHE A 78 1.72 -8.54 16.22
N ASP A 79 2.22 -7.54 16.95
CA ASP A 79 1.86 -6.13 16.81
C ASP A 79 2.32 -5.52 15.48
N SER A 80 3.53 -5.87 15.03
CA SER A 80 4.05 -5.48 13.71
C SER A 80 3.14 -5.99 12.59
N LEU A 81 2.61 -7.21 12.75
CA LEU A 81 1.79 -7.83 11.73
C LEU A 81 0.35 -7.34 11.72
N LEU A 82 -0.25 -7.05 12.88
CA LEU A 82 -1.54 -6.34 12.94
C LEU A 82 -1.47 -5.03 12.15
N ASN A 83 -0.37 -4.28 12.31
CA ASN A 83 -0.13 -3.02 11.60
C ASN A 83 0.12 -3.17 10.09
N LYS A 84 0.10 -4.38 9.53
CA LYS A 84 0.03 -4.57 8.06
C LYS A 84 -1.38 -4.47 7.49
N TYR A 85 -2.40 -4.67 8.33
CA TYR A 85 -3.80 -4.69 7.91
C TYR A 85 -4.54 -3.38 8.17
N CYS A 86 -4.28 -2.72 9.29
CA CYS A 86 -4.74 -1.36 9.58
C CYS A 86 -3.95 -0.79 10.77
N LYS A 87 -4.16 0.49 11.09
CA LYS A 87 -3.52 1.10 12.25
C LYS A 87 -3.98 0.43 13.54
N VAL A 88 -3.04 -0.11 14.32
CA VAL A 88 -3.29 -0.67 15.65
C VAL A 88 -2.30 -0.08 16.65
N GLU A 89 -2.82 0.57 17.70
CA GLU A 89 -1.99 1.13 18.76
C GLU A 89 -1.59 0.05 19.77
N VAL A 90 -0.33 0.03 20.17
CA VAL A 90 0.25 -1.02 21.02
C VAL A 90 0.37 -0.52 22.45
N PHE A 91 -0.09 -1.33 23.40
CA PHE A 91 0.00 -1.07 24.83
C PHE A 91 0.70 -2.22 25.55
N ASP A 92 1.68 -1.88 26.38
CA ASP A 92 2.22 -2.79 27.39
C ASP A 92 1.30 -2.76 28.63
N GLY A 93 0.64 -3.87 28.88
CA GLY A 93 -0.21 -4.09 30.05
C GLY A 93 0.54 -4.74 31.23
N ASN A 94 1.80 -5.16 31.05
CA ASN A 94 2.57 -5.83 32.09
C ASN A 94 2.87 -4.87 33.26
N GLY A 95 2.62 -5.32 34.48
CA GLY A 95 2.80 -4.51 35.69
C GLY A 95 1.86 -3.29 35.82
N LYS A 96 0.98 -3.02 34.85
CA LYS A 96 -0.01 -1.94 34.94
C LYS A 96 -1.19 -2.33 35.83
N ASN A 97 -1.69 -1.35 36.57
CA ASN A 97 -2.99 -1.46 37.23
C ASN A 97 -4.12 -1.51 36.18
N MET A 98 -5.08 -2.42 36.33
CA MET A 98 -6.18 -2.60 35.36
C MET A 98 -7.05 -1.35 35.14
N ASN A 99 -7.20 -0.49 36.17
CA ASN A 99 -7.92 0.78 36.03
C ASN A 99 -7.15 1.79 35.19
N ALA A 100 -5.81 1.83 35.33
CA ALA A 100 -4.96 2.68 34.50
C ALA A 100 -4.99 2.20 33.04
N LEU A 101 -4.89 0.88 32.82
CA LEU A 101 -5.04 0.29 31.50
C LEU A 101 -6.41 0.59 30.88
N ALA A 102 -7.50 0.51 31.65
CA ALA A 102 -8.84 0.89 31.18
C ALA A 102 -8.92 2.37 30.77
N ALA A 103 -8.24 3.26 31.50
CA ALA A 103 -8.16 4.68 31.19
C ALA A 103 -7.38 4.95 29.90
N ASP A 104 -6.27 4.23 29.67
CA ASP A 104 -5.49 4.28 28.42
C ASP A 104 -6.37 3.83 27.23
N LEU A 105 -7.16 2.78 27.44
CA LEU A 105 -7.97 2.15 26.40
C LEU A 105 -9.34 2.82 26.16
N LYS A 106 -9.63 3.93 26.83
CA LYS A 106 -10.97 4.56 26.82
C LYS A 106 -11.47 4.90 25.40
N TRP A 107 -10.59 5.36 24.52
CA TRP A 107 -10.93 5.83 23.16
C TRP A 107 -10.92 4.74 22.09
N TYR A 108 -10.61 3.50 22.47
CA TYR A 108 -10.59 2.35 21.58
C TYR A 108 -11.91 1.59 21.68
N ASN A 109 -12.55 1.32 20.56
CA ASN A 109 -13.78 0.52 20.52
C ASN A 109 -13.50 -0.98 20.36
N THR A 110 -12.28 -1.33 19.95
CA THR A 110 -11.82 -2.70 19.75
C THR A 110 -10.51 -2.92 20.51
N ILE A 111 -10.44 -4.00 21.30
CA ILE A 111 -9.26 -4.38 22.07
C ILE A 111 -8.85 -5.79 21.66
N VAL A 112 -7.60 -5.97 21.25
CA VAL A 112 -6.97 -7.26 21.02
C VAL A 112 -6.05 -7.56 22.20
N LEU A 113 -6.35 -8.62 22.95
CA LEU A 113 -5.57 -9.05 24.11
C LEU A 113 -4.68 -10.21 23.71
N GLN A 114 -3.37 -10.07 23.90
CA GLN A 114 -2.39 -11.13 23.73
C GLN A 114 -2.10 -11.75 25.09
N VAL A 115 -2.47 -13.00 25.29
CA VAL A 115 -2.39 -13.68 26.60
C VAL A 115 -1.75 -15.05 26.47
N ASN A 116 -1.04 -15.46 27.51
CA ASN A 116 -0.61 -16.84 27.70
C ASN A 116 -1.24 -17.47 28.95
N ASP A 117 -0.87 -18.70 29.28
CA ASP A 117 -1.37 -19.39 30.48
C ASP A 117 -1.09 -18.59 31.78
N ALA A 118 0.08 -17.93 31.91
CA ALA A 118 0.37 -17.11 33.09
C ALA A 118 -0.57 -15.91 33.22
N ASP A 119 -0.87 -15.25 32.09
CA ASP A 119 -1.80 -14.12 32.03
C ASP A 119 -3.23 -14.56 32.37
N LEU A 120 -3.68 -15.70 31.84
CA LEU A 120 -5.00 -16.28 32.14
C LEU A 120 -5.13 -16.72 33.61
N GLY A 121 -4.01 -16.91 34.31
CA GLY A 121 -3.97 -17.14 35.75
C GLY A 121 -4.27 -15.89 36.59
N ASN A 122 -4.22 -14.68 36.01
CA ASN A 122 -4.43 -13.43 36.73
C ASN A 122 -5.92 -13.07 36.84
N PRO A 123 -6.54 -13.12 38.04
CA PRO A 123 -7.97 -12.84 38.20
C PRO A 123 -8.34 -11.39 37.81
N LEU A 124 -7.44 -10.43 38.02
CA LEU A 124 -7.70 -9.03 37.66
C LEU A 124 -7.82 -8.85 36.14
N LEU A 125 -7.04 -9.62 35.36
CA LEU A 125 -7.15 -9.61 33.91
C LEU A 125 -8.45 -10.26 33.43
N LEU A 126 -8.88 -11.35 34.07
CA LEU A 126 -10.16 -12.00 33.78
C LEU A 126 -11.36 -11.07 34.07
N ASP A 127 -11.30 -10.33 35.18
CA ASP A 127 -12.30 -9.30 35.53
C ASP A 127 -12.29 -8.15 34.52
N PHE A 128 -11.10 -7.72 34.10
CA PHE A 128 -10.92 -6.72 33.06
C PHE A 128 -11.55 -7.17 31.73
N ILE A 129 -11.32 -8.42 31.29
CA ILE A 129 -11.93 -9.00 30.09
C ILE A 129 -13.46 -9.01 30.24
N THR A 130 -13.96 -9.52 31.35
CA THR A 130 -15.40 -9.68 31.61
C THR A 130 -16.14 -8.34 31.65
N THR A 131 -15.47 -7.29 32.11
CA THR A 131 -16.01 -5.93 32.14
C THR A 131 -15.99 -5.30 30.75
N ASN A 132 -14.86 -5.38 30.04
CA ASN A 132 -14.70 -4.72 28.74
C ASN A 132 -15.53 -5.38 27.64
N GLN A 133 -15.75 -6.69 27.67
CA GLN A 133 -16.59 -7.36 26.66
C GLN A 133 -18.05 -6.85 26.62
N LYS A 134 -18.52 -6.18 27.68
CA LYS A 134 -19.88 -5.60 27.75
C LYS A 134 -20.00 -4.26 27.02
N ILE A 135 -18.89 -3.58 26.78
CA ILE A 135 -18.87 -2.18 26.30
C ILE A 135 -17.99 -1.97 25.07
N LYS A 136 -17.08 -2.90 24.79
CA LYS A 136 -16.11 -2.85 23.69
C LYS A 136 -16.07 -4.19 22.97
N ARG A 137 -15.64 -4.18 21.72
CA ARG A 137 -15.29 -5.41 21.00
C ARG A 137 -13.95 -5.91 21.53
N VAL A 138 -13.95 -7.01 22.26
CA VAL A 138 -12.71 -7.65 22.72
C VAL A 138 -12.43 -8.87 21.84
N ILE A 139 -11.16 -9.10 21.53
CA ILE A 139 -10.65 -10.30 20.86
C ILE A 139 -9.48 -10.80 21.69
N ILE A 140 -9.39 -12.12 21.89
CA ILE A 140 -8.30 -12.73 22.65
C ILE A 140 -7.44 -13.59 21.69
N ALA A 141 -6.15 -13.29 21.62
CA ALA A 141 -5.14 -14.17 21.06
C ALA A 141 -4.43 -14.89 22.22
N ALA A 142 -4.72 -16.17 22.40
CA ALA A 142 -4.25 -16.98 23.51
C ALA A 142 -3.19 -17.99 23.05
N PHE A 143 -2.09 -18.10 23.80
CA PHE A 143 -0.95 -18.97 23.47
C PHE A 143 -0.59 -19.88 24.64
N GLY A 144 -0.50 -21.18 24.41
CA GLY A 144 -0.10 -22.14 25.45
C GLY A 144 -0.87 -23.45 25.38
N ASN A 145 -0.59 -24.38 26.30
CA ASN A 145 -1.07 -25.76 26.21
C ASN A 145 -2.60 -25.92 26.47
N GLY A 146 -3.27 -24.83 26.82
CA GLY A 146 -4.71 -24.72 26.99
C GLY A 146 -5.22 -25.13 28.38
N THR A 147 -4.33 -25.44 29.33
CA THR A 147 -4.71 -25.84 30.70
C THR A 147 -5.60 -24.79 31.39
N LEU A 148 -5.47 -23.52 31.02
CA LEU A 148 -6.26 -22.42 31.55
C LEU A 148 -7.34 -21.87 30.59
N LEU A 149 -7.66 -22.57 29.51
CA LEU A 149 -8.79 -22.20 28.64
C LEU A 149 -10.11 -22.17 29.41
N ASN A 150 -10.28 -23.02 30.42
CA ASN A 150 -11.47 -23.01 31.28
C ASN A 150 -11.72 -21.67 32.01
N LYS A 151 -10.69 -20.83 32.19
CA LYS A 151 -10.82 -19.49 32.77
C LYS A 151 -11.61 -18.55 31.85
N LEU A 152 -11.68 -18.85 30.56
CA LEU A 152 -12.46 -18.11 29.58
C LEU A 152 -13.89 -18.64 29.41
N ASN A 153 -14.39 -19.55 30.26
CA ASN A 153 -15.75 -20.11 30.11
C ASN A 153 -16.86 -19.05 30.19
N ASN A 154 -16.60 -17.93 30.88
CA ASN A 154 -17.56 -16.83 31.05
C ASN A 154 -17.41 -15.73 29.99
N THR A 155 -16.51 -15.90 29.01
CA THR A 155 -16.33 -14.94 27.94
C THR A 155 -17.10 -15.36 26.70
N THR A 156 -17.69 -14.40 26.01
CA THR A 156 -18.42 -14.64 24.74
C THR A 156 -17.66 -14.10 23.54
N VAL A 157 -16.46 -13.57 23.79
CA VAL A 157 -15.64 -12.88 22.79
C VAL A 157 -14.83 -13.88 21.99
N PRO A 158 -14.52 -13.60 20.71
CA PRO A 158 -13.70 -14.47 19.89
C PRO A 158 -12.33 -14.73 20.53
N VAL A 159 -11.91 -16.00 20.53
CA VAL A 159 -10.60 -16.43 21.02
C VAL A 159 -9.89 -17.18 19.89
N ILE A 160 -8.77 -16.64 19.40
CA ILE A 160 -7.83 -17.42 18.61
C ILE A 160 -6.86 -18.06 19.60
N TRP A 161 -6.99 -19.35 19.82
CA TRP A 161 -6.11 -20.10 20.70
C TRP A 161 -5.13 -20.95 19.87
N SER A 162 -3.84 -20.81 20.14
CA SER A 162 -2.79 -21.64 19.57
C SER A 162 -2.08 -22.43 20.68
N GLU A 163 -2.03 -23.76 20.52
CA GLU A 163 -1.27 -24.62 21.44
C GLU A 163 0.23 -24.29 21.40
N ARG A 164 0.72 -23.93 20.20
CA ARG A 164 2.12 -23.58 19.98
C ARG A 164 2.42 -22.14 20.39
N VAL A 165 3.58 -21.96 20.99
CA VAL A 165 4.14 -20.65 21.36
C VAL A 165 5.41 -20.45 20.55
N SER A 166 5.28 -19.78 19.41
CA SER A 166 6.40 -19.44 18.52
C SER A 166 6.14 -18.09 17.84
N PRO A 167 7.15 -17.44 17.25
CA PRO A 167 6.91 -16.23 16.45
C PRO A 167 5.97 -16.48 15.27
N VAL A 168 5.93 -17.71 14.76
CA VAL A 168 5.01 -18.12 13.69
C VAL A 168 3.59 -18.21 14.22
N SER A 169 3.35 -18.73 15.44
CA SER A 169 1.99 -18.73 16.01
C SER A 169 1.48 -17.32 16.33
N ALA A 170 2.34 -16.45 16.84
CA ALA A 170 2.01 -15.03 17.03
C ALA A 170 1.65 -14.35 15.70
N SER A 171 2.46 -14.57 14.66
CA SER A 171 2.17 -14.09 13.30
C SER A 171 0.83 -14.63 12.79
N TYR A 172 0.63 -15.95 12.82
CA TYR A 172 -0.58 -16.60 12.33
C TYR A 172 -1.84 -16.07 13.02
N ALA A 173 -1.82 -15.91 14.34
CA ALA A 173 -2.95 -15.36 15.09
C ALA A 173 -3.26 -13.90 14.70
N ALA A 174 -2.24 -13.05 14.54
CA ALA A 174 -2.44 -11.67 14.09
C ALA A 174 -3.06 -11.61 12.67
N GLN A 175 -2.60 -12.46 11.75
CA GLN A 175 -3.18 -12.55 10.40
C GLN A 175 -4.61 -13.08 10.44
N ALA A 176 -4.89 -14.08 11.29
CA ALA A 176 -6.21 -14.68 11.41
C ALA A 176 -7.27 -13.66 11.85
N ILE A 177 -6.92 -12.72 12.74
CA ILE A 177 -7.80 -11.63 13.19
C ILE A 177 -8.35 -10.83 12.00
N PHE A 178 -7.51 -10.55 10.99
CA PHE A 178 -7.89 -9.77 9.82
C PHE A 178 -8.21 -10.59 8.58
N GLY A 179 -8.14 -11.93 8.67
CA GLY A 179 -8.41 -12.83 7.55
C GLY A 179 -7.25 -12.93 6.56
N GLY A 180 -6.02 -12.66 6.98
CA GLY A 180 -4.82 -12.98 6.21
C GLY A 180 -4.52 -14.48 6.14
N VAL A 181 -4.99 -15.25 7.11
CA VAL A 181 -4.99 -16.72 7.10
C VAL A 181 -6.35 -17.26 7.53
N ALA A 182 -6.69 -18.45 7.05
CA ALA A 182 -7.89 -19.18 7.47
C ALA A 182 -7.61 -19.97 8.76
N VAL A 183 -8.56 -20.03 9.69
CA VAL A 183 -8.52 -20.96 10.84
C VAL A 183 -9.58 -22.01 10.59
N THR A 184 -9.17 -23.28 10.48
CA THR A 184 -10.08 -24.37 10.10
C THR A 184 -10.14 -25.50 11.12
N GLN A 185 -9.22 -25.51 12.09
CA GLN A 185 -9.10 -26.60 13.05
C GLN A 185 -10.12 -26.48 14.18
N LYS A 186 -10.31 -27.61 14.86
CA LYS A 186 -11.17 -27.78 16.03
C LYS A 186 -10.36 -28.36 17.18
N LEU A 187 -10.81 -28.14 18.41
CA LEU A 187 -10.16 -28.66 19.61
C LEU A 187 -10.07 -30.19 19.53
N ALA A 188 -8.85 -30.73 19.68
CA ALA A 188 -8.63 -32.18 19.68
C ALA A 188 -9.14 -32.85 20.97
N LYS A 189 -9.15 -32.13 22.10
CA LYS A 189 -9.57 -32.63 23.41
C LYS A 189 -10.46 -31.64 24.14
N THR A 190 -11.15 -32.13 25.16
CA THR A 190 -11.99 -31.30 26.05
C THR A 190 -11.14 -30.62 27.11
N TYR A 191 -11.28 -29.30 27.24
CA TYR A 191 -10.64 -28.47 28.26
C TYR A 191 -11.63 -27.99 29.33
N SER A 192 -12.91 -27.88 28.97
CA SER A 192 -14.01 -27.57 29.88
C SER A 192 -15.35 -27.98 29.25
N PRO A 193 -16.48 -27.94 29.97
CA PRO A 193 -17.80 -28.14 29.35
C PRO A 193 -18.10 -27.16 28.21
N VAL A 194 -17.53 -25.95 28.26
CA VAL A 194 -17.68 -24.91 27.22
C VAL A 194 -16.69 -25.09 26.07
N TYR A 195 -15.50 -25.63 26.35
CA TYR A 195 -14.45 -25.88 25.36
C TYR A 195 -14.21 -27.39 25.23
N SER A 196 -15.15 -28.04 24.56
CA SER A 196 -15.15 -29.50 24.35
C SER A 196 -14.44 -29.91 23.07
N SER A 197 -13.98 -31.17 23.02
CA SER A 197 -13.42 -31.76 21.79
C SER A 197 -14.39 -31.61 20.61
N GLY A 198 -13.85 -31.29 19.44
CA GLY A 198 -14.63 -31.04 18.21
C GLY A 198 -15.18 -29.62 18.07
N MET A 199 -14.99 -28.73 19.05
CA MET A 199 -15.39 -27.33 18.95
C MET A 199 -14.37 -26.48 18.20
N GLY A 200 -14.85 -25.51 17.43
CA GLY A 200 -14.03 -24.58 16.65
C GLY A 200 -14.84 -24.01 15.49
N PHE A 201 -14.75 -22.70 15.30
CA PHE A 201 -15.29 -21.98 14.16
C PHE A 201 -14.30 -22.01 13.01
N VAL A 202 -14.82 -21.97 11.78
CA VAL A 202 -14.00 -21.89 10.58
C VAL A 202 -14.03 -20.46 10.05
N SER A 203 -12.87 -19.94 9.67
CA SER A 203 -12.72 -18.69 8.91
C SER A 203 -12.11 -18.93 7.54
N GLN A 204 -12.12 -17.91 6.68
CA GLN A 204 -11.53 -17.94 5.35
C GLN A 204 -10.44 -16.88 5.22
N GLN A 205 -9.46 -17.14 4.36
CA GLN A 205 -8.54 -16.11 3.92
C GLN A 205 -9.29 -15.13 3.01
N THR A 206 -9.30 -13.87 3.40
CA THR A 206 -9.96 -12.79 2.67
C THR A 206 -9.04 -11.60 2.40
N ARG A 207 -7.85 -11.56 3.01
CA ARG A 207 -6.82 -10.54 2.81
C ARG A 207 -5.47 -11.17 2.49
N LEU A 208 -4.49 -10.33 2.14
CA LEU A 208 -3.11 -10.76 1.93
C LEU A 208 -2.58 -11.52 3.16
N GLN A 209 -2.00 -12.69 2.93
CA GLN A 209 -1.11 -13.36 3.88
C GLN A 209 0.29 -12.75 3.77
N TYR A 210 1.06 -12.72 4.85
CA TYR A 210 2.48 -12.37 4.84
C TYR A 210 3.27 -13.61 5.21
N SER A 211 4.05 -14.11 4.25
CA SER A 211 4.72 -15.41 4.34
C SER A 211 6.08 -15.38 3.61
N VAL A 212 6.64 -16.55 3.35
CA VAL A 212 7.91 -16.75 2.63
C VAL A 212 7.66 -17.29 1.21
N PRO A 213 8.61 -17.15 0.26
CA PRO A 213 8.46 -17.68 -1.10
C PRO A 213 8.11 -19.17 -1.15
N GLU A 214 8.63 -19.96 -0.22
CA GLU A 214 8.43 -21.40 -0.16
C GLU A 214 6.96 -21.79 0.10
N ASP A 215 6.16 -20.89 0.68
CA ASP A 215 4.73 -21.11 0.96
C ASP A 215 3.86 -21.01 -0.31
N VAL A 216 4.43 -20.51 -1.42
CA VAL A 216 3.82 -20.55 -2.76
C VAL A 216 4.63 -21.43 -3.73
N GLY A 217 5.51 -22.28 -3.19
CA GLY A 217 6.31 -23.20 -3.99
C GLY A 217 7.45 -22.54 -4.76
N ILE A 218 7.99 -21.42 -4.29
CA ILE A 218 9.14 -20.73 -4.89
C ILE A 218 10.33 -20.87 -3.96
N ASN A 219 11.48 -21.30 -4.49
CA ASN A 219 12.73 -21.27 -3.75
C ASN A 219 13.20 -19.82 -3.55
N SER A 220 13.39 -19.37 -2.30
CA SER A 220 13.84 -18.00 -2.00
C SER A 220 15.19 -17.65 -2.66
N ASN A 221 16.05 -18.64 -2.95
CA ASN A 221 17.30 -18.41 -3.68
C ASN A 221 17.07 -17.92 -5.11
N ASN A 222 15.95 -18.28 -5.74
CA ASN A 222 15.62 -17.84 -7.10
C ASN A 222 15.26 -16.34 -7.16
N LEU A 223 15.01 -15.70 -6.02
CA LEU A 223 14.73 -14.26 -5.91
C LEU A 223 15.96 -13.43 -5.53
N GLN A 224 17.12 -14.05 -5.26
CA GLN A 224 18.32 -13.33 -4.80
C GLN A 224 18.86 -12.33 -5.82
N GLU A 225 18.61 -12.55 -7.11
CA GLU A 225 19.04 -11.62 -8.17
C GLU A 225 18.35 -10.25 -8.04
N ILE A 226 17.16 -10.17 -7.42
CA ILE A 226 16.51 -8.89 -7.10
C ILE A 226 17.43 -8.01 -6.25
N ASP A 227 18.11 -8.59 -5.25
CA ASP A 227 19.05 -7.85 -4.40
C ASP A 227 20.23 -7.29 -5.20
N GLN A 228 20.68 -8.01 -6.22
CA GLN A 228 21.80 -7.59 -7.07
C GLN A 228 21.38 -6.46 -8.00
N ILE A 229 20.20 -6.56 -8.63
CA ILE A 229 19.66 -5.52 -9.52
C ILE A 229 19.34 -4.25 -8.73
N ALA A 230 18.80 -4.36 -7.52
CA ALA A 230 18.55 -3.20 -6.66
C ALA A 230 19.87 -2.51 -6.25
N ARG A 231 20.90 -3.28 -5.88
CA ARG A 231 22.25 -2.75 -5.59
C ARG A 231 22.91 -2.11 -6.80
N GLU A 232 22.73 -2.68 -7.98
CA GLU A 232 23.17 -2.12 -9.26
C GLU A 232 22.50 -0.76 -9.49
N ALA A 233 21.18 -0.65 -9.31
CA ALA A 233 20.46 0.60 -9.45
C ALA A 233 21.03 1.71 -8.55
N ILE A 234 21.35 1.38 -7.30
CA ILE A 234 21.92 2.35 -6.35
C ILE A 234 23.36 2.72 -6.73
N THR A 235 24.20 1.72 -7.01
CA THR A 235 25.62 1.93 -7.34
C THR A 235 25.80 2.70 -8.65
N GLN A 236 24.90 2.50 -9.61
CA GLN A 236 24.90 3.23 -10.87
C GLN A 236 24.24 4.61 -10.75
N HIS A 237 23.78 5.02 -9.57
CA HIS A 237 23.02 6.25 -9.36
C HIS A 237 21.77 6.34 -10.25
N ALA A 238 21.06 5.23 -10.40
CA ALA A 238 19.73 5.19 -11.01
C ALA A 238 18.62 5.56 -10.02
N THR A 239 18.84 5.35 -8.73
CA THR A 239 17.99 5.81 -7.61
C THR A 239 18.81 5.76 -6.31
N PRO A 240 18.60 6.67 -5.34
CA PRO A 240 19.26 6.60 -4.03
C PRO A 240 18.88 5.35 -3.21
N GLY A 241 17.60 5.00 -3.28
CA GLY A 241 17.02 3.85 -2.61
C GLY A 241 15.77 3.35 -3.35
N CYS A 242 15.25 2.21 -2.92
CA CYS A 242 13.99 1.67 -3.41
C CYS A 242 13.36 0.63 -2.46
N VAL A 243 12.06 0.41 -2.62
CA VAL A 243 11.32 -0.68 -1.99
C VAL A 243 10.74 -1.59 -3.07
N VAL A 244 10.94 -2.91 -2.92
CA VAL A 244 10.40 -3.93 -3.82
C VAL A 244 9.45 -4.84 -3.05
N LEU A 245 8.23 -5.02 -3.55
CA LEU A 245 7.23 -5.93 -2.99
C LEU A 245 6.69 -6.88 -4.08
N VAL A 246 6.62 -8.16 -3.74
CA VAL A 246 6.02 -9.21 -4.57
C VAL A 246 4.96 -9.96 -3.76
N ALA A 247 3.74 -10.01 -4.28
CA ALA A 247 2.67 -10.87 -3.78
C ALA A 247 2.27 -11.91 -4.83
N LYS A 248 2.17 -13.17 -4.43
CA LYS A 248 1.83 -14.32 -5.27
C LYS A 248 0.75 -15.14 -4.58
N ASP A 249 -0.31 -15.51 -5.30
CA ASP A 249 -1.43 -16.30 -4.77
C ASP A 249 -2.04 -15.73 -3.48
N GLY A 250 -2.15 -14.39 -3.40
CA GLY A 250 -2.66 -13.71 -2.21
C GLY A 250 -1.70 -13.69 -1.02
N LYS A 251 -0.41 -14.00 -1.22
CA LYS A 251 0.63 -13.98 -0.18
C LYS A 251 1.75 -13.03 -0.56
N VAL A 252 2.10 -12.09 0.32
CA VAL A 252 3.32 -11.28 0.20
C VAL A 252 4.51 -12.17 0.54
N ILE A 253 5.36 -12.42 -0.45
CA ILE A 253 6.50 -13.36 -0.36
C ILE A 253 7.86 -12.66 -0.42
N PHE A 254 7.88 -11.39 -0.82
CA PHE A 254 9.07 -10.56 -0.87
C PHE A 254 8.69 -9.12 -0.55
N ASN A 255 9.39 -8.48 0.38
CA ASN A 255 9.18 -7.08 0.72
C ASN A 255 10.47 -6.53 1.35
N LYS A 256 11.28 -5.81 0.57
CA LYS A 256 12.60 -5.33 1.00
C LYS A 256 12.83 -3.89 0.59
N ALA A 257 13.49 -3.14 1.48
CA ALA A 257 14.00 -1.80 1.23
C ALA A 257 15.52 -1.87 0.96
N TYR A 258 16.02 -0.99 0.10
CA TYR A 258 17.42 -0.90 -0.28
C TYR A 258 17.84 0.56 -0.34
N GLY A 259 19.10 0.84 0.00
CA GLY A 259 19.67 2.18 -0.13
C GLY A 259 19.17 3.14 0.94
N TYR A 260 19.07 4.41 0.55
CA TYR A 260 18.84 5.52 1.44
C TYR A 260 17.91 6.55 0.78
N HIS A 261 17.32 7.42 1.61
CA HIS A 261 16.43 8.48 1.17
C HIS A 261 17.10 9.39 0.12
N THR A 262 18.40 9.65 0.27
CA THR A 262 19.22 10.40 -0.68
C THR A 262 20.63 9.80 -0.79
N TYR A 263 21.44 10.28 -1.74
CA TYR A 263 22.82 9.80 -1.94
C TYR A 263 23.81 10.23 -0.84
N ASP A 264 23.39 11.01 0.15
CA ASP A 264 24.21 11.31 1.34
C ASP A 264 24.41 10.09 2.26
N ASN A 265 23.58 9.05 2.06
CA ASN A 265 23.56 7.82 2.83
C ASN A 265 23.32 8.02 4.34
N VAL A 266 22.53 9.03 4.72
CA VAL A 266 22.23 9.34 6.13
C VAL A 266 21.03 8.55 6.65
N THR A 267 19.92 8.57 5.92
CA THR A 267 18.66 7.92 6.34
C THR A 267 18.38 6.69 5.46
N PRO A 268 18.50 5.46 5.99
CA PRO A 268 18.18 4.26 5.21
C PRO A 268 16.70 4.18 4.85
N ASP A 269 16.41 3.68 3.65
CA ASP A 269 15.05 3.36 3.24
C ASP A 269 14.44 2.28 4.15
N LYS A 270 13.15 2.41 4.44
CA LYS A 270 12.35 1.50 5.27
C LYS A 270 11.11 1.06 4.52
N LEU A 271 10.58 -0.10 4.89
CA LEU A 271 9.30 -0.60 4.35
C LEU A 271 8.10 0.29 4.71
N THR A 272 8.25 1.19 5.67
CA THR A 272 7.23 2.13 6.14
C THR A 272 7.33 3.50 5.48
N ASP A 273 8.31 3.69 4.59
CA ASP A 273 8.50 4.97 3.93
C ASP A 273 7.43 5.21 2.86
N ILE A 274 7.13 6.49 2.66
CA ILE A 274 6.03 6.98 1.84
C ILE A 274 6.63 7.68 0.62
N PHE A 275 6.28 7.19 -0.57
CA PHE A 275 6.82 7.66 -1.84
C PHE A 275 5.78 8.48 -2.61
N ASP A 276 6.21 9.52 -3.33
CA ASP A 276 5.40 10.13 -4.39
C ASP A 276 5.22 9.11 -5.52
N LEU A 277 3.98 8.69 -5.76
CA LEU A 277 3.68 7.66 -6.74
C LEU A 277 3.57 8.21 -8.17
N ALA A 278 3.62 9.53 -8.36
CA ALA A 278 3.47 10.20 -9.63
C ALA A 278 2.28 9.65 -10.43
N SER A 279 2.49 9.24 -11.68
CA SER A 279 1.44 8.76 -12.58
C SER A 279 0.74 7.46 -12.17
N MET A 280 1.22 6.73 -11.16
CA MET A 280 0.39 5.66 -10.58
C MET A 280 -0.90 6.21 -9.94
N THR A 281 -0.96 7.51 -9.63
CA THR A 281 -2.18 8.22 -9.18
C THR A 281 -3.35 7.97 -10.14
N LYS A 282 -3.10 8.02 -11.45
CA LYS A 282 -4.12 7.80 -12.50
C LYS A 282 -4.93 6.53 -12.26
N ILE A 283 -4.23 5.44 -11.97
CA ILE A 283 -4.82 4.12 -11.84
C ILE A 283 -5.16 3.73 -10.41
N SER A 284 -4.67 4.48 -9.42
CA SER A 284 -4.86 4.18 -8.01
C SER A 284 -5.91 5.08 -7.34
N ALA A 285 -6.21 6.24 -7.94
CA ALA A 285 -7.25 7.18 -7.54
C ALA A 285 -8.32 7.30 -8.64
N THR A 286 -8.11 8.15 -9.64
CA THR A 286 -9.14 8.55 -10.61
C THR A 286 -9.77 7.39 -11.38
N THR A 287 -8.97 6.41 -11.82
CA THR A 287 -9.51 5.23 -12.54
C THR A 287 -10.37 4.37 -11.61
N VAL A 288 -9.96 4.18 -10.35
CA VAL A 288 -10.69 3.38 -9.35
C VAL A 288 -12.03 4.06 -9.00
N GLU A 289 -12.07 5.39 -8.94
CA GLU A 289 -13.31 6.15 -8.77
C GLU A 289 -14.21 6.02 -10.00
N THR A 290 -13.62 6.13 -11.20
CA THR A 290 -14.35 5.95 -12.45
C THR A 290 -14.97 4.55 -12.53
N MET A 291 -14.22 3.52 -12.14
CA MET A 291 -14.73 2.15 -12.03
C MET A 291 -15.93 2.06 -11.09
N GLN A 292 -15.87 2.73 -9.94
CA GLN A 292 -16.96 2.72 -8.96
C GLN A 292 -18.22 3.36 -9.51
N LEU A 293 -18.07 4.49 -10.19
CA LEU A 293 -19.20 5.20 -10.79
C LEU A 293 -19.80 4.40 -11.95
N VAL A 294 -19.00 3.64 -12.70
CA VAL A 294 -19.49 2.67 -13.68
C VAL A 294 -20.23 1.52 -13.01
N ASP A 295 -19.68 0.93 -11.95
CA ASP A 295 -20.30 -0.16 -11.21
C ASP A 295 -21.68 0.22 -10.63
N GLN A 296 -21.79 1.46 -10.15
CA GLN A 296 -23.02 2.08 -9.64
C GLN A 296 -23.98 2.56 -10.74
N GLY A 297 -23.61 2.47 -12.01
CA GLY A 297 -24.42 2.96 -13.14
C GLY A 297 -24.56 4.49 -13.21
N LYS A 298 -23.70 5.24 -12.50
CA LYS A 298 -23.67 6.71 -12.49
C LYS A 298 -22.81 7.31 -13.61
N LEU A 299 -21.86 6.54 -14.12
CA LEU A 299 -20.99 6.91 -15.23
C LEU A 299 -21.02 5.82 -16.30
N SER A 300 -21.10 6.22 -17.55
CA SER A 300 -20.88 5.40 -18.74
C SER A 300 -19.68 5.93 -19.50
N VAL A 301 -18.73 5.05 -19.80
CA VAL A 301 -17.55 5.39 -20.61
C VAL A 301 -17.89 5.65 -22.08
N GLU A 302 -19.10 5.30 -22.53
CA GLU A 302 -19.59 5.57 -23.89
C GLU A 302 -20.17 6.98 -24.06
N ASN A 303 -20.46 7.66 -22.96
CA ASN A 303 -20.95 9.03 -22.96
C ASN A 303 -19.79 10.01 -23.21
N ASN A 304 -20.16 11.24 -23.57
CA ASN A 304 -19.21 12.28 -23.88
C ASN A 304 -18.83 13.10 -22.63
N LEU A 305 -17.69 13.79 -22.67
CA LEU A 305 -17.27 14.72 -21.62
C LEU A 305 -18.35 15.76 -21.30
N GLY A 306 -19.00 16.33 -22.34
CA GLY A 306 -20.04 17.34 -22.17
C GLY A 306 -21.31 16.83 -21.44
N ASP A 307 -21.53 15.52 -21.40
CA ASP A 307 -22.67 14.94 -20.68
C ASP A 307 -22.52 15.13 -19.17
N TYR A 308 -21.29 14.99 -18.65
CA TYR A 308 -20.98 15.10 -17.22
C TYR A 308 -20.39 16.46 -16.82
N LEU A 309 -19.73 17.16 -17.75
CA LEU A 309 -19.09 18.45 -17.50
C LEU A 309 -19.80 19.57 -18.25
N PRO A 310 -20.68 20.35 -17.60
CA PRO A 310 -21.33 21.50 -18.23
C PRO A 310 -20.35 22.49 -18.86
N LEU A 311 -19.18 22.71 -18.25
CA LEU A 311 -18.13 23.60 -18.77
C LEU A 311 -17.49 23.09 -20.08
N ALA A 312 -17.58 21.80 -20.38
CA ALA A 312 -17.07 21.23 -21.63
C ALA A 312 -18.06 21.37 -22.80
N ARG A 313 -19.34 21.69 -22.55
CA ARG A 313 -20.39 21.70 -23.58
C ARG A 313 -20.18 22.75 -24.67
N THR A 314 -19.51 23.85 -24.34
CA THR A 314 -19.21 24.95 -25.26
C THR A 314 -17.80 24.88 -25.85
N SER A 315 -17.00 23.87 -25.48
CA SER A 315 -15.64 23.69 -25.98
C SER A 315 -15.57 22.59 -27.05
N ASN A 316 -14.40 22.45 -27.68
CA ASN A 316 -14.10 21.34 -28.58
C ASN A 316 -13.97 19.98 -27.83
N LYS A 317 -14.31 19.92 -26.54
CA LYS A 317 -14.29 18.70 -25.72
C LYS A 317 -15.68 18.08 -25.60
N ASN A 318 -16.75 18.78 -25.98
CA ASN A 318 -18.14 18.38 -25.75
C ASN A 318 -18.45 16.94 -26.20
N ASP A 319 -17.98 16.55 -27.39
CA ASP A 319 -18.28 15.29 -28.08
C ASP A 319 -17.17 14.23 -27.92
N VAL A 320 -16.19 14.46 -27.05
CA VAL A 320 -15.12 13.51 -26.76
C VAL A 320 -15.66 12.44 -25.81
N LYS A 321 -15.61 11.17 -26.20
CA LYS A 321 -16.07 10.07 -25.35
C LYS A 321 -15.11 9.85 -24.18
N LEU A 322 -15.65 9.56 -22.99
CA LEU A 322 -14.83 9.22 -21.83
C LEU A 322 -13.93 8.00 -22.07
N ARG A 323 -14.38 7.03 -22.88
CA ARG A 323 -13.54 5.92 -23.36
C ARG A 323 -12.29 6.42 -24.08
N GLU A 324 -12.41 7.40 -24.97
CA GLU A 324 -11.26 7.97 -25.67
C GLU A 324 -10.31 8.66 -24.69
N VAL A 325 -10.85 9.31 -23.65
CA VAL A 325 -10.06 9.95 -22.58
C VAL A 325 -9.25 8.91 -21.80
N LEU A 326 -9.89 7.86 -21.29
CA LEU A 326 -9.24 6.80 -20.50
C LEU A 326 -8.21 5.97 -21.30
N LEU A 327 -8.35 5.93 -22.63
CA LEU A 327 -7.42 5.28 -23.55
C LEU A 327 -6.28 6.20 -24.02
N HIS A 328 -6.25 7.48 -23.61
CA HIS A 328 -5.33 8.48 -24.14
C HIS A 328 -5.41 8.61 -25.68
N GLN A 329 -6.64 8.60 -26.20
CA GLN A 329 -6.98 8.65 -27.63
C GLN A 329 -7.92 9.81 -27.98
N ALA A 330 -8.28 10.64 -27.00
CA ALA A 330 -9.10 11.83 -27.17
C ALA A 330 -8.46 12.92 -28.06
N GLY A 331 -7.16 12.78 -28.38
CA GLY A 331 -6.39 13.78 -29.13
C GLY A 331 -5.93 14.96 -28.30
N PHE A 332 -6.03 14.87 -26.98
CA PHE A 332 -5.51 15.89 -26.07
C PHE A 332 -4.01 16.05 -26.23
N ILE A 333 -3.54 17.28 -26.00
CA ILE A 333 -2.11 17.54 -25.83
C ILE A 333 -1.57 16.77 -24.61
N PRO A 334 -0.28 16.39 -24.60
CA PRO A 334 0.30 15.62 -23.50
C PRO A 334 0.13 16.31 -22.14
N ASP A 335 0.40 17.60 -22.08
CA ASP A 335 0.28 18.42 -20.87
C ASP A 335 -0.11 19.87 -21.23
N ILE A 336 -0.59 20.62 -20.24
CA ILE A 336 -0.80 22.06 -20.30
C ILE A 336 0.43 22.80 -19.75
N GLN A 337 0.67 24.03 -20.22
CA GLN A 337 1.72 24.88 -19.62
C GLN A 337 1.42 25.11 -18.14
N SER A 338 2.45 25.01 -17.31
CA SER A 338 2.33 25.02 -15.85
C SER A 338 2.99 26.30 -15.28
N PHE A 339 4.18 26.20 -14.70
CA PHE A 339 4.88 27.33 -14.09
C PHE A 339 5.23 28.45 -15.08
N GLU A 340 5.30 28.16 -16.38
CA GLU A 340 5.58 29.16 -17.41
C GLU A 340 4.49 30.26 -17.49
N LYS A 341 3.29 29.98 -16.96
CA LYS A 341 2.17 30.94 -16.91
C LYS A 341 2.02 31.65 -15.57
N VAL A 342 2.76 31.23 -14.53
CA VAL A 342 2.62 31.81 -13.19
C VAL A 342 3.29 33.18 -13.18
N LYS A 343 2.52 34.23 -12.86
CA LYS A 343 3.05 35.59 -12.75
C LYS A 343 3.56 35.85 -11.33
N PRO A 344 4.43 36.86 -11.13
CA PRO A 344 4.82 37.29 -9.78
C PRO A 344 3.64 37.62 -8.85
N SER A 345 2.53 38.12 -9.40
CA SER A 345 1.30 38.41 -8.64
C SER A 345 0.45 37.18 -8.31
N ASP A 346 0.76 36.02 -8.88
CA ASP A 346 0.00 34.79 -8.68
C ASP A 346 0.52 33.97 -7.50
N HIS A 347 1.66 34.33 -6.91
CA HIS A 347 2.24 33.61 -5.78
C HIS A 347 2.78 34.52 -4.68
N SER A 348 2.94 33.95 -3.50
CA SER A 348 3.54 34.58 -2.33
C SER A 348 4.42 33.58 -1.59
N THR A 349 5.39 34.09 -0.83
CA THR A 349 6.21 33.28 0.08
C THR A 349 5.45 32.80 1.31
N ASP A 350 4.37 33.50 1.65
CA ASP A 350 3.61 33.26 2.87
C ASP A 350 2.15 32.89 2.58
N SER A 351 1.60 32.04 3.44
CA SER A 351 0.19 31.66 3.39
C SER A 351 -0.70 32.82 3.80
N SER A 352 -1.81 33.02 3.08
CA SER A 352 -2.88 33.94 3.48
C SER A 352 -4.21 33.54 2.84
N ALA A 353 -5.30 34.23 3.18
CA ALA A 353 -6.59 34.03 2.51
C ALA A 353 -6.53 34.30 1.00
N ALA A 354 -5.62 35.18 0.55
CA ALA A 354 -5.38 35.47 -0.86
C ALA A 354 -4.48 34.43 -1.54
N TYR A 355 -3.61 33.76 -0.77
CA TYR A 355 -2.66 32.72 -1.23
C TYR A 355 -2.78 31.44 -0.38
N PRO A 356 -3.89 30.70 -0.48
CA PRO A 356 -4.14 29.55 0.38
C PRO A 356 -3.48 28.25 -0.10
N THR A 357 -3.14 28.16 -1.38
CA THR A 357 -2.72 26.90 -2.01
C THR A 357 -1.22 26.70 -1.88
N ARG A 358 -0.78 25.79 -1.01
CA ARG A 358 0.64 25.47 -0.85
C ARG A 358 1.14 24.60 -2.00
N VAL A 359 2.13 25.09 -2.75
CA VAL A 359 2.75 24.40 -3.89
C VAL A 359 4.04 23.69 -3.45
N SER A 360 4.86 24.36 -2.65
CA SER A 360 6.06 23.84 -1.99
C SER A 360 6.31 24.63 -0.70
N GLU A 361 7.46 24.40 -0.06
CA GLU A 361 7.90 25.24 1.05
C GLU A 361 8.11 26.68 0.56
N HIS A 362 7.56 27.66 1.29
CA HIS A 362 7.59 29.09 0.92
C HIS A 362 7.07 29.42 -0.50
N TYR A 363 6.16 28.62 -1.05
CA TYR A 363 5.50 28.91 -2.33
C TYR A 363 4.00 28.66 -2.21
N PHE A 364 3.24 29.74 -2.16
CA PHE A 364 1.78 29.73 -2.04
C PHE A 364 1.14 30.41 -3.24
N LEU A 365 0.28 29.69 -3.94
CA LEU A 365 -0.44 30.17 -5.11
C LEU A 365 -1.72 30.90 -4.70
N ARG A 366 -2.07 31.92 -5.47
CA ARG A 366 -3.28 32.70 -5.22
C ARG A 366 -4.53 31.82 -5.27
N LYS A 367 -5.54 32.24 -4.53
CA LYS A 367 -6.85 31.59 -4.53
C LYS A 367 -7.39 31.46 -5.96
N ASP A 368 -7.99 30.31 -6.25
CA ASP A 368 -8.66 29.98 -7.51
C ASP A 368 -7.77 29.99 -8.76
N TYR A 369 -6.43 30.02 -8.64
CA TYR A 369 -5.51 30.07 -9.79
C TYR A 369 -5.79 28.99 -10.84
N PHE A 370 -5.89 27.72 -10.43
CA PHE A 370 -6.16 26.62 -11.36
C PHE A 370 -7.48 26.83 -12.11
N LYS A 371 -8.52 27.26 -11.40
CA LYS A 371 -9.85 27.53 -11.96
C LYS A 371 -9.84 28.71 -12.93
N ASP A 372 -9.09 29.76 -12.63
CA ASP A 372 -9.10 31.00 -13.40
C ASP A 372 -8.14 30.99 -14.60
N VAL A 373 -7.09 30.15 -14.54
CA VAL A 373 -6.01 30.13 -15.54
C VAL A 373 -5.93 28.78 -16.24
N MET A 374 -5.63 27.73 -15.48
CA MET A 374 -5.29 26.42 -16.05
C MET A 374 -6.50 25.67 -16.62
N LEU A 375 -7.66 25.74 -15.96
CA LEU A 375 -8.88 25.08 -16.41
C LEU A 375 -9.40 25.67 -17.75
N PRO A 376 -9.49 27.00 -17.94
CA PRO A 376 -9.79 27.60 -19.24
C PRO A 376 -8.80 27.21 -20.35
N ASP A 377 -7.51 27.17 -20.04
CA ASP A 377 -6.48 26.71 -20.98
C ASP A 377 -6.67 25.24 -21.37
N MET A 378 -6.95 24.40 -20.39
CA MET A 378 -7.23 22.98 -20.59
C MET A 378 -8.46 22.77 -21.47
N LEU A 379 -9.55 23.50 -21.20
CA LEU A 379 -10.80 23.47 -21.99
C LEU A 379 -10.58 23.95 -23.43
N SER A 380 -9.85 25.03 -23.64
CA SER A 380 -9.60 25.63 -24.96
C SER A 380 -8.49 24.96 -25.77
N SER A 381 -7.71 24.07 -25.16
CA SER A 381 -6.61 23.35 -25.82
C SER A 381 -7.06 22.63 -27.12
N PRO A 382 -6.20 22.56 -28.16
CA PRO A 382 -6.57 21.89 -29.40
C PRO A 382 -6.60 20.36 -29.25
N LEU A 383 -7.49 19.71 -30.01
CA LEU A 383 -7.41 18.27 -30.26
C LEU A 383 -6.49 18.02 -31.46
N LYS A 384 -5.31 17.44 -31.23
CA LYS A 384 -4.28 17.27 -32.28
C LYS A 384 -4.28 15.89 -32.91
N THR A 385 -4.55 14.85 -32.12
CA THR A 385 -4.24 13.45 -32.49
C THR A 385 -5.39 12.49 -32.16
N ARG A 386 -6.66 12.95 -32.27
CA ARG A 386 -7.83 12.12 -31.91
C ARG A 386 -7.83 10.82 -32.70
N GLY A 387 -8.07 9.70 -32.01
CA GLY A 387 -7.97 8.35 -32.55
C GLY A 387 -6.58 7.73 -32.54
N GLN A 388 -5.52 8.49 -32.24
CA GLN A 388 -4.16 8.00 -32.03
C GLN A 388 -3.82 7.93 -30.55
N TYR A 389 -2.95 7.00 -30.17
CA TYR A 389 -2.46 6.92 -28.80
C TYR A 389 -1.38 7.98 -28.53
N VAL A 390 -1.71 8.94 -27.68
CA VAL A 390 -0.77 9.95 -27.16
C VAL A 390 -1.00 10.10 -25.66
N TYR A 391 -0.04 9.63 -24.87
CA TYR A 391 -0.08 9.74 -23.41
C TYR A 391 -0.31 11.20 -22.99
N SER A 392 -1.31 11.44 -22.15
CA SER A 392 -1.79 12.79 -21.85
C SER A 392 -2.31 12.90 -20.42
N ASP A 393 -1.65 13.74 -19.62
CA ASP A 393 -2.05 14.07 -18.25
C ASP A 393 -3.37 14.84 -18.22
N VAL A 394 -3.60 15.67 -19.25
CA VAL A 394 -4.88 16.37 -19.48
C VAL A 394 -6.08 15.42 -19.49
N SER A 395 -5.89 14.18 -19.97
CA SER A 395 -6.96 13.18 -19.96
C SER A 395 -7.44 12.88 -18.54
N MET A 396 -6.50 12.73 -17.61
CA MET A 396 -6.81 12.34 -16.25
C MET A 396 -7.23 13.53 -15.38
N LEU A 397 -6.77 14.75 -15.71
CA LEU A 397 -7.35 15.98 -15.16
C LEU A 397 -8.84 16.13 -15.52
N PHE A 398 -9.22 15.88 -16.79
CA PHE A 398 -10.64 15.88 -17.16
C PHE A 398 -11.44 14.77 -16.45
N MET A 399 -10.86 13.58 -16.28
CA MET A 399 -11.54 12.50 -15.55
C MET A 399 -11.76 12.85 -14.08
N GLN A 400 -10.80 13.54 -13.42
CA GLN A 400 -11.01 14.07 -12.08
C GLN A 400 -12.21 15.01 -12.04
N GLU A 401 -12.26 16.00 -12.94
CA GLU A 401 -13.40 16.96 -13.00
C GLU A 401 -14.73 16.23 -13.22
N VAL A 402 -14.77 15.18 -14.07
CA VAL A 402 -15.97 14.35 -14.31
C VAL A 402 -16.40 13.66 -13.01
N VAL A 403 -15.47 12.98 -12.34
CA VAL A 403 -15.74 12.24 -11.10
C VAL A 403 -16.24 13.21 -10.01
N GLU A 404 -15.52 14.32 -9.78
CA GLU A 404 -15.89 15.32 -8.78
C GLU A 404 -17.24 16.00 -9.09
N SER A 405 -17.59 16.16 -10.38
CA SER A 405 -18.91 16.69 -10.78
C SER A 405 -20.05 15.72 -10.47
N ILE A 406 -19.82 14.41 -10.59
CA ILE A 406 -20.82 13.38 -10.28
C ILE A 406 -20.95 13.17 -8.77
N THR A 407 -19.83 13.13 -8.05
CA THR A 407 -19.79 12.81 -6.62
C THR A 407 -20.06 14.03 -5.74
N SER A 408 -19.75 15.24 -6.23
CA SER A 408 -19.67 16.47 -5.43
C SER A 408 -18.69 16.36 -4.25
N VAL A 409 -17.69 15.48 -4.36
CA VAL A 409 -16.67 15.23 -3.33
C VAL A 409 -15.29 15.32 -4.00
N PRO A 410 -14.32 16.07 -3.42
CA PRO A 410 -12.96 16.10 -3.94
C PRO A 410 -12.32 14.71 -4.00
N GLU A 411 -11.54 14.44 -5.04
CA GLU A 411 -10.90 13.15 -5.31
C GLU A 411 -10.18 12.61 -4.06
N ASN A 412 -9.32 13.42 -3.43
CA ASN A 412 -8.56 13.00 -2.24
C ASN A 412 -9.43 12.56 -1.05
N VAL A 413 -10.62 13.15 -0.89
CA VAL A 413 -11.58 12.77 0.15
C VAL A 413 -12.31 11.51 -0.26
N TYR A 414 -12.76 11.45 -1.51
CA TYR A 414 -13.54 10.35 -2.05
C TYR A 414 -12.75 9.03 -1.99
N VAL A 415 -11.52 8.99 -2.53
CA VAL A 415 -10.72 7.76 -2.53
C VAL A 415 -10.32 7.32 -1.12
N GLN A 416 -10.08 8.28 -0.22
CA GLN A 416 -9.75 7.96 1.17
C GLN A 416 -10.92 7.25 1.86
N GLN A 417 -12.15 7.74 1.65
CA GLN A 417 -13.36 7.20 2.28
C GLN A 417 -13.87 5.92 1.63
N GLN A 418 -13.83 5.83 0.30
CA GLN A 418 -14.42 4.72 -0.44
C GLN A 418 -13.47 3.52 -0.56
N PHE A 419 -12.15 3.76 -0.56
CA PHE A 419 -11.16 2.73 -0.84
C PHE A 419 -10.10 2.63 0.25
N TYR A 420 -9.29 3.67 0.46
CA TYR A 420 -8.06 3.52 1.24
C TYR A 420 -8.35 3.14 2.70
N THR A 421 -9.21 3.88 3.39
CA THR A 421 -9.54 3.57 4.79
C THR A 421 -10.26 2.22 4.94
N PRO A 422 -11.33 1.91 4.17
CA PRO A 422 -12.01 0.60 4.30
C PRO A 422 -11.14 -0.61 3.94
N LEU A 423 -10.20 -0.45 3.00
CA LEU A 423 -9.25 -1.50 2.63
C LEU A 423 -8.16 -1.72 3.70
N GLY A 424 -7.98 -0.75 4.61
CA GLY A 424 -6.93 -0.78 5.63
C GLY A 424 -5.60 -0.16 5.18
N MET A 425 -5.60 0.59 4.08
CA MET A 425 -4.44 1.32 3.58
C MET A 425 -4.16 2.52 4.48
N GLN A 426 -2.97 2.56 5.10
CA GLN A 426 -2.64 3.51 6.16
C GLN A 426 -1.95 4.79 5.65
N THR A 427 -0.99 4.59 4.75
CA THR A 427 -0.13 5.62 4.16
C THR A 427 -0.71 6.25 2.91
N ALA A 428 -1.53 5.50 2.15
CA ALA A 428 -2.06 5.96 0.87
C ALA A 428 -2.92 7.23 1.01
N GLY A 429 -2.67 8.20 0.15
CA GLY A 429 -3.51 9.37 -0.08
C GLY A 429 -2.68 10.60 -0.42
N PHE A 430 -3.36 11.75 -0.50
CA PHE A 430 -2.76 13.00 -0.93
C PHE A 430 -2.25 13.82 0.26
N LEU A 431 -1.43 14.83 -0.02
CA LEU A 431 -0.97 15.84 0.93
C LEU A 431 -0.33 15.23 2.20
N PRO A 432 0.75 14.43 2.06
CA PRO A 432 1.26 13.57 3.13
C PRO A 432 1.74 14.34 4.36
N LEU A 433 2.23 15.58 4.21
CA LEU A 433 2.67 16.43 5.33
C LEU A 433 1.54 16.84 6.30
N HIS A 434 0.27 16.69 5.90
CA HIS A 434 -0.86 16.88 6.81
C HIS A 434 -1.17 15.64 7.67
N ARG A 435 -0.51 14.51 7.38
CA ARG A 435 -0.84 13.19 7.93
C ARG A 435 0.35 12.50 8.60
N PHE A 436 1.56 12.77 8.11
CA PHE A 436 2.78 12.09 8.53
C PHE A 436 3.88 13.09 8.84
N SER A 437 4.84 12.66 9.66
CA SER A 437 6.07 13.42 9.83
C SER A 437 6.89 13.34 8.55
N GLN A 438 7.63 14.42 8.25
CA GLN A 438 8.53 14.48 7.09
C GLN A 438 9.54 13.33 7.09
N ALA A 439 9.99 12.86 8.26
CA ALA A 439 10.93 11.74 8.38
C ALA A 439 10.42 10.38 7.84
N GLN A 440 9.11 10.25 7.55
CA GLN A 440 8.53 9.06 6.91
C GLN A 440 8.34 9.22 5.41
N ILE A 441 8.55 10.43 4.87
CA ILE A 441 8.31 10.75 3.46
C ILE A 441 9.65 10.84 2.77
N ILE A 442 9.74 10.26 1.57
CA ILE A 442 10.98 10.25 0.81
C ILE A 442 11.14 11.57 0.05
N PRO A 443 12.30 12.26 0.17
CA PRO A 443 12.62 13.41 -0.65
C PRO A 443 12.62 13.04 -2.14
N THR A 444 11.88 13.76 -2.96
CA THR A 444 11.60 13.36 -4.34
C THR A 444 12.58 13.98 -5.33
N GLU A 445 12.70 15.30 -5.38
CA GLU A 445 13.61 16.02 -6.29
C GLU A 445 14.08 17.31 -5.62
N ASN A 446 15.32 17.73 -5.88
CA ASN A 446 15.74 19.10 -5.61
C ASN A 446 15.39 19.97 -6.82
N ASP A 447 14.20 20.56 -6.84
CA ASP A 447 13.72 21.35 -7.98
C ASP A 447 14.50 22.66 -8.06
N GLN A 448 15.33 22.78 -9.09
CA GLN A 448 16.16 23.95 -9.38
C GLN A 448 15.60 24.81 -10.54
N GLU A 449 14.41 24.47 -11.06
CA GLU A 449 13.82 25.16 -12.21
C GLU A 449 12.64 26.05 -11.82
N TYR A 450 11.68 25.51 -11.05
CA TYR A 450 10.43 26.21 -10.75
C TYR A 450 10.30 26.60 -9.28
N ARG A 451 10.40 25.62 -8.38
CA ARG A 451 10.14 25.81 -6.95
C ARG A 451 11.36 26.20 -6.14
N MET A 452 12.57 26.04 -6.70
CA MET A 452 13.86 26.37 -6.05
C MET A 452 14.01 25.74 -4.66
N SER A 453 13.52 24.50 -4.49
CA SER A 453 13.40 23.84 -3.20
C SER A 453 13.49 22.32 -3.33
N LEU A 454 13.92 21.65 -2.25
CA LEU A 454 13.76 20.20 -2.12
C LEU A 454 12.28 19.85 -1.96
N LEU A 455 11.76 19.04 -2.87
CA LEU A 455 10.41 18.50 -2.82
C LEU A 455 10.39 17.31 -1.86
N ASP A 456 10.12 17.61 -0.59
CA ASP A 456 9.96 16.62 0.46
C ASP A 456 8.52 16.68 1.01
N GLY A 457 7.71 15.70 0.61
CA GLY A 457 6.27 15.66 0.92
C GLY A 457 5.39 16.60 0.09
N TYR A 458 5.93 17.20 -0.97
CA TYR A 458 5.19 17.90 -2.01
C TYR A 458 5.18 17.08 -3.29
N VAL A 459 4.08 17.12 -4.04
CA VAL A 459 3.99 16.42 -5.33
C VAL A 459 5.06 16.93 -6.29
N HIS A 460 5.76 16.01 -6.95
CA HIS A 460 6.77 16.31 -7.95
C HIS A 460 6.16 17.00 -9.18
N ASP A 461 5.05 16.47 -9.69
CA ASP A 461 4.38 16.93 -10.90
C ASP A 461 4.00 18.42 -10.83
N PRO A 462 4.49 19.26 -11.76
CA PRO A 462 4.25 20.70 -11.76
C PRO A 462 2.76 21.08 -11.83
N THR A 463 2.00 20.45 -12.71
CA THR A 463 0.58 20.73 -12.91
C THR A 463 -0.24 20.34 -11.68
N ALA A 464 0.05 19.20 -11.07
CA ALA A 464 -0.57 18.79 -9.80
C ALA A 464 -0.20 19.73 -8.65
N ALA A 465 1.04 20.21 -8.59
CA ALA A 465 1.49 21.18 -7.58
C ALA A 465 0.68 22.48 -7.67
N LEU A 466 0.45 23.00 -8.89
CA LEU A 466 -0.39 24.18 -9.12
C LEU A 466 -1.89 23.94 -8.86
N LYS A 467 -2.36 22.68 -8.85
CA LYS A 467 -3.70 22.28 -8.37
C LYS A 467 -3.73 22.05 -6.85
N GLY A 468 -2.66 22.37 -6.13
CA GLY A 468 -2.58 22.22 -4.68
C GLY A 468 -2.29 20.80 -4.21
N GLY A 469 -1.71 19.96 -5.06
CA GLY A 469 -1.26 18.61 -4.72
C GLY A 469 -2.31 17.51 -4.87
N VAL A 470 -3.52 17.83 -5.34
CA VAL A 470 -4.61 16.86 -5.58
C VAL A 470 -5.06 16.93 -7.03
N ALA A 471 -4.50 16.05 -7.87
CA ALA A 471 -4.80 16.00 -9.29
C ALA A 471 -4.98 14.56 -9.79
N GLY A 472 -5.90 14.35 -10.74
CA GLY A 472 -6.22 13.00 -11.21
C GLY A 472 -5.08 12.27 -11.92
N HIS A 473 -4.02 13.00 -12.30
CA HIS A 473 -2.86 12.43 -12.97
C HIS A 473 -1.65 12.20 -12.06
N ALA A 474 -1.56 12.86 -10.90
CA ALA A 474 -0.43 12.82 -9.97
C ALA A 474 -0.78 13.39 -8.56
N GLY A 475 0.04 13.10 -7.55
CA GLY A 475 -0.10 13.64 -6.19
C GLY A 475 -0.49 12.63 -5.11
N LEU A 476 -0.72 11.37 -5.51
CA LEU A 476 -0.88 10.29 -4.55
C LEU A 476 0.47 9.87 -3.96
N PHE A 477 0.50 9.73 -2.64
CA PHE A 477 1.62 9.18 -1.88
C PHE A 477 1.21 7.86 -1.23
N ALA A 478 2.09 6.86 -1.21
CA ALA A 478 1.86 5.62 -0.44
C ALA A 478 3.15 4.82 -0.22
N GLY A 479 3.10 3.89 0.74
CA GLY A 479 4.07 2.80 0.86
C GLY A 479 3.66 1.54 0.08
N ALA A 480 4.60 0.61 -0.12
CA ALA A 480 4.40 -0.56 -0.97
C ALA A 480 3.27 -1.50 -0.50
N ASN A 481 3.05 -1.61 0.82
CA ASN A 481 1.99 -2.46 1.38
C ASN A 481 0.59 -2.00 0.97
N ASP A 482 0.34 -0.70 0.99
CA ASP A 482 -0.98 -0.15 0.64
C ASP A 482 -1.26 -0.30 -0.83
N VAL A 483 -0.25 -0.09 -1.67
CA VAL A 483 -0.34 -0.40 -3.11
C VAL A 483 -0.68 -1.88 -3.28
N ALA A 484 0.02 -2.80 -2.59
CA ALA A 484 -0.28 -4.23 -2.69
C ALA A 484 -1.73 -4.58 -2.33
N ILE A 485 -2.29 -3.94 -1.31
CA ILE A 485 -3.70 -4.13 -0.90
C ILE A 485 -4.66 -3.76 -2.03
N LEU A 486 -4.53 -2.55 -2.60
CA LEU A 486 -5.44 -2.08 -3.66
C LEU A 486 -5.37 -2.99 -4.90
N TYR A 487 -4.16 -3.36 -5.31
CA TYR A 487 -3.98 -4.18 -6.51
C TYR A 487 -4.28 -5.66 -6.28
N GLN A 488 -4.19 -6.16 -5.05
CA GLN A 488 -4.73 -7.47 -4.70
C GLN A 488 -6.27 -7.48 -4.76
N MET A 489 -6.95 -6.39 -4.36
CA MET A 489 -8.41 -6.27 -4.53
C MET A 489 -8.82 -6.35 -6.00
N LEU A 490 -8.08 -5.68 -6.89
CA LEU A 490 -8.32 -5.75 -8.34
C LEU A 490 -7.99 -7.14 -8.90
N LEU A 491 -6.89 -7.76 -8.48
CA LEU A 491 -6.53 -9.13 -8.87
C LEU A 491 -7.63 -10.13 -8.44
N ASN A 492 -8.22 -9.92 -7.27
CA ASN A 492 -9.36 -10.68 -6.73
C ASN A 492 -10.71 -10.28 -7.36
N LYS A 493 -10.70 -9.64 -8.54
CA LYS A 493 -11.90 -9.25 -9.28
C LYS A 493 -12.88 -8.38 -8.48
N GLY A 494 -12.33 -7.47 -7.66
CA GLY A 494 -13.11 -6.48 -6.93
C GLY A 494 -13.40 -6.86 -5.49
N THR A 495 -12.83 -7.94 -4.94
CA THR A 495 -13.10 -8.40 -3.57
C THR A 495 -11.85 -8.36 -2.68
N TYR A 496 -12.00 -7.86 -1.45
CA TYR A 496 -10.93 -7.87 -0.45
C TYR A 496 -11.51 -7.73 0.96
N GLY A 497 -11.03 -8.53 1.91
CA GLY A 497 -11.53 -8.51 3.30
C GLY A 497 -12.95 -9.01 3.50
N GLY A 498 -13.46 -9.82 2.58
CA GLY A 498 -14.86 -10.26 2.59
C GLY A 498 -15.84 -9.19 2.10
N VAL A 499 -15.35 -8.09 1.54
CA VAL A 499 -16.14 -7.01 0.96
C VAL A 499 -15.94 -6.98 -0.56
N GLN A 500 -17.02 -6.75 -1.29
CA GLN A 500 -17.01 -6.53 -2.74
C GLN A 500 -17.04 -5.02 -3.04
N TYR A 501 -15.95 -4.50 -3.59
CA TYR A 501 -15.77 -3.11 -4.01
C TYR A 501 -16.20 -2.88 -5.46
N PHE A 502 -16.03 -3.90 -6.31
CA PHE A 502 -16.46 -3.88 -7.71
C PHE A 502 -17.08 -5.21 -8.09
N LYS A 503 -18.00 -5.20 -9.06
CA LYS A 503 -18.39 -6.42 -9.75
C LYS A 503 -17.24 -6.92 -10.62
N PRO A 504 -17.02 -8.25 -10.70
CA PRO A 504 -15.96 -8.84 -11.53
C PRO A 504 -15.94 -8.31 -12.97
N GLU A 505 -17.11 -8.14 -13.58
CA GLU A 505 -17.26 -7.63 -14.95
C GLU A 505 -16.76 -6.19 -15.13
N VAL A 506 -16.82 -5.35 -14.10
CA VAL A 506 -16.27 -3.97 -14.15
C VAL A 506 -14.75 -4.02 -14.09
N VAL A 507 -14.19 -4.88 -13.24
CA VAL A 507 -12.73 -5.08 -13.21
C VAL A 507 -12.25 -5.62 -14.56
N ASP A 508 -12.95 -6.60 -15.13
CA ASP A 508 -12.61 -7.15 -16.45
C ASP A 508 -12.72 -6.10 -17.57
N LEU A 509 -13.76 -5.28 -17.56
CA LEU A 509 -13.93 -4.19 -18.53
C LEU A 509 -12.74 -3.22 -18.50
N PHE A 510 -12.30 -2.80 -17.32
CA PHE A 510 -11.24 -1.80 -17.21
C PHE A 510 -9.85 -2.37 -17.45
N THR A 511 -9.61 -3.59 -16.98
CA THR A 511 -8.29 -4.20 -17.05
C THR A 511 -8.03 -4.91 -18.37
N SER A 512 -9.05 -5.32 -19.14
CA SER A 512 -8.93 -5.98 -20.47
C SER A 512 -8.32 -5.08 -21.56
N LYS A 513 -7.93 -5.64 -22.71
CA LYS A 513 -7.47 -4.85 -23.86
C LYS A 513 -8.66 -4.10 -24.45
N GLN A 514 -8.57 -2.77 -24.52
CA GLN A 514 -9.69 -1.90 -24.88
C GLN A 514 -9.40 -1.04 -26.11
N SER A 515 -8.18 -1.09 -26.66
CA SER A 515 -7.77 -0.32 -27.84
C SER A 515 -7.26 -1.20 -28.99
N PRO A 516 -7.63 -0.88 -30.25
CA PRO A 516 -7.01 -1.47 -31.44
C PRO A 516 -5.65 -0.83 -31.80
N VAL A 517 -5.36 0.39 -31.32
CA VAL A 517 -4.17 1.17 -31.69
C VAL A 517 -3.11 1.25 -30.59
N SER A 518 -3.43 0.74 -29.39
CA SER A 518 -2.51 0.70 -28.26
C SER A 518 -2.73 -0.52 -27.38
N ARG A 519 -1.85 -0.71 -26.40
CA ARG A 519 -1.95 -1.77 -25.40
C ARG A 519 -2.96 -1.49 -24.28
N ARG A 520 -3.63 -0.34 -24.29
CA ARG A 520 -4.37 0.20 -23.14
C ARG A 520 -5.58 -0.66 -22.73
N GLY A 521 -5.78 -0.79 -21.42
CA GLY A 521 -7.10 -0.92 -20.81
C GLY A 521 -7.70 0.45 -20.54
N LEU A 522 -8.90 0.52 -19.95
CA LEU A 522 -9.47 1.81 -19.54
C LEU A 522 -8.71 2.32 -18.31
N GLY A 523 -7.90 3.37 -18.47
CA GLY A 523 -7.05 3.93 -17.41
C GLY A 523 -5.73 3.16 -17.19
N PHE A 524 -5.72 1.84 -17.37
CA PHE A 524 -4.54 0.99 -17.17
C PHE A 524 -3.66 0.84 -18.43
N ASP A 525 -2.34 0.79 -18.22
CA ASP A 525 -1.43 0.20 -19.19
C ASP A 525 -1.51 -1.34 -19.11
N ARG A 526 -1.20 -2.01 -20.22
CA ARG A 526 -1.06 -3.48 -20.27
C ARG A 526 0.24 -3.88 -20.96
N TRP A 527 0.48 -5.18 -21.01
CA TRP A 527 1.51 -5.79 -21.85
C TRP A 527 1.44 -5.30 -23.32
N ASP A 528 2.59 -4.94 -23.87
CA ASP A 528 2.71 -4.46 -25.25
C ASP A 528 2.92 -5.65 -26.21
N PRO A 529 2.04 -5.86 -27.21
CA PRO A 529 2.17 -6.98 -28.14
C PRO A 529 3.32 -6.85 -29.13
N ILE A 530 3.96 -5.67 -29.21
CA ILE A 530 5.14 -5.49 -30.04
C ILE A 530 6.34 -6.06 -29.30
N ALA A 531 6.77 -7.26 -29.72
CA ALA A 531 7.75 -8.08 -29.02
C ALA A 531 9.04 -7.32 -28.63
N ASP A 532 9.58 -6.49 -29.53
CA ASP A 532 10.84 -5.76 -29.31
C ASP A 532 10.76 -4.69 -28.21
N ARG A 533 9.55 -4.31 -27.78
CA ARG A 533 9.36 -3.32 -26.70
C ARG A 533 9.51 -3.90 -25.31
N HIS A 534 9.27 -5.21 -25.14
CA HIS A 534 9.38 -5.92 -23.86
C HIS A 534 8.72 -5.20 -22.67
N TYR A 535 7.52 -4.64 -22.86
CA TYR A 535 6.81 -3.87 -21.85
C TYR A 535 5.63 -4.66 -21.26
N PRO A 536 5.45 -4.72 -19.92
CA PRO A 536 6.28 -4.07 -18.91
C PRO A 536 7.59 -4.80 -18.59
N SER A 537 7.68 -6.07 -18.96
CA SER A 537 8.91 -6.87 -18.91
C SER A 537 8.91 -7.91 -20.02
N LYS A 538 10.02 -8.65 -20.17
CA LYS A 538 10.14 -9.67 -21.23
C LYS A 538 9.20 -10.86 -21.00
N LEU A 539 8.97 -11.21 -19.74
CA LEU A 539 8.22 -12.42 -19.34
C LEU A 539 6.79 -12.14 -18.89
N ALA A 540 6.38 -10.86 -18.83
CA ALA A 540 5.01 -10.48 -18.47
C ALA A 540 3.98 -11.11 -19.42
N SER A 541 2.87 -11.60 -18.86
CA SER A 541 1.80 -12.17 -19.67
C SER A 541 0.99 -11.09 -20.39
N ASP A 542 0.27 -11.49 -21.44
CA ASP A 542 -0.67 -10.64 -22.16
C ASP A 542 -1.86 -10.16 -21.31
N GLN A 543 -2.08 -10.74 -20.13
CA GLN A 543 -3.09 -10.32 -19.15
C GLN A 543 -2.59 -9.25 -18.17
N THR A 544 -1.29 -8.95 -18.18
CA THR A 544 -0.69 -7.98 -17.26
C THR A 544 -1.28 -6.59 -17.44
N PHE A 545 -1.66 -5.94 -16.34
CA PHE A 545 -2.10 -4.55 -16.30
C PHE A 545 -1.45 -3.78 -15.16
N GLY A 546 -1.34 -2.46 -15.27
CA GLY A 546 -0.66 -1.62 -14.28
C GLY A 546 -0.26 -0.25 -14.82
N HIS A 547 0.76 0.35 -14.20
CA HIS A 547 1.32 1.63 -14.64
C HIS A 547 2.68 1.92 -13.99
N THR A 548 3.46 2.79 -14.64
CA THR A 548 4.70 3.38 -14.08
C THR A 548 4.47 4.79 -13.58
N GLY A 549 5.18 5.22 -12.53
CA GLY A 549 5.31 6.61 -12.12
C GLY A 549 6.65 7.23 -12.55
N PHE A 550 6.63 8.54 -12.80
CA PHE A 550 7.81 9.30 -13.27
C PHE A 550 8.93 9.35 -12.22
N THR A 551 8.56 9.35 -10.94
CA THR A 551 9.44 9.32 -9.76
C THR A 551 10.19 7.99 -9.60
N GLY A 552 9.93 7.01 -10.47
CA GLY A 552 10.63 5.72 -10.48
C GLY A 552 9.75 4.55 -10.02
N THR A 553 8.52 4.83 -9.60
CA THR A 553 7.58 3.84 -9.10
C THR A 553 6.96 2.98 -10.22
N CYS A 554 6.48 1.79 -9.92
CA CYS A 554 5.55 1.04 -10.76
C CYS A 554 4.74 0.02 -9.95
N VAL A 555 3.61 -0.37 -10.51
CA VAL A 555 2.84 -1.55 -10.11
C VAL A 555 2.39 -2.33 -11.34
N TRP A 556 2.50 -3.64 -11.26
CA TRP A 556 2.06 -4.59 -12.29
C TRP A 556 1.30 -5.74 -11.66
N VAL A 557 0.12 -6.02 -12.19
CA VAL A 557 -0.73 -7.15 -11.80
C VAL A 557 -0.84 -8.10 -12.98
N ASP A 558 -0.53 -9.37 -12.75
CA ASP A 558 -0.61 -10.41 -13.77
C ASP A 558 -1.55 -11.54 -13.33
N PRO A 559 -2.83 -11.50 -13.77
CA PRO A 559 -3.82 -12.52 -13.41
C PRO A 559 -3.44 -13.93 -13.84
N LYS A 560 -2.66 -14.10 -14.91
CA LYS A 560 -2.20 -15.44 -15.35
C LYS A 560 -1.35 -16.12 -14.27
N TYR A 561 -0.59 -15.32 -13.53
CA TYR A 561 0.32 -15.80 -12.49
C TYR A 561 -0.18 -15.52 -11.06
N ASN A 562 -1.38 -14.95 -10.88
CA ASN A 562 -1.85 -14.43 -9.59
C ASN A 562 -0.79 -13.57 -8.88
N LEU A 563 -0.20 -12.64 -9.63
CA LEU A 563 0.99 -11.88 -9.23
C LEU A 563 0.67 -10.39 -9.09
N VAL A 564 1.18 -9.77 -8.03
CA VAL A 564 1.31 -8.31 -7.88
C VAL A 564 2.79 -8.00 -7.65
N TYR A 565 3.37 -7.16 -8.51
CA TYR A 565 4.74 -6.68 -8.43
C TYR A 565 4.76 -5.16 -8.27
N ILE A 566 5.50 -4.67 -7.27
CA ILE A 566 5.64 -3.25 -6.95
C ILE A 566 7.11 -2.91 -6.79
N PHE A 567 7.50 -1.77 -7.36
CA PHE A 567 8.80 -1.13 -7.16
C PHE A 567 8.55 0.33 -6.86
N LEU A 568 8.97 0.83 -5.70
CA LEU A 568 8.89 2.24 -5.32
C LEU A 568 10.28 2.82 -5.17
N SER A 569 10.50 4.01 -5.73
CA SER A 569 11.78 4.71 -5.60
C SER A 569 11.59 6.21 -5.79
N ASN A 570 12.65 6.98 -5.56
CA ASN A 570 12.74 8.41 -5.84
C ASN A 570 13.87 8.67 -6.87
N ARG A 571 13.78 8.05 -8.05
CA ARG A 571 14.84 8.10 -9.08
C ARG A 571 15.20 9.52 -9.55
N VAL A 572 14.32 10.48 -9.27
CA VAL A 572 14.45 11.89 -9.66
C VAL A 572 15.19 12.70 -8.58
N ASN A 573 15.63 12.07 -7.50
CA ASN A 573 16.46 12.69 -6.48
C ASN A 573 17.96 12.53 -6.81
N PRO A 574 18.78 13.59 -6.72
CA PRO A 574 18.37 14.99 -6.55
C PRO A 574 17.85 15.62 -7.85
N ASN A 575 18.17 15.06 -9.02
CA ASN A 575 17.73 15.56 -10.33
C ASN A 575 17.23 14.42 -11.21
N VAL A 576 16.37 14.72 -12.20
CA VAL A 576 15.85 13.75 -13.16
C VAL A 576 16.96 13.05 -13.95
N GLY A 577 17.02 11.71 -13.86
CA GLY A 577 17.95 10.86 -14.62
C GLY A 577 17.26 9.75 -15.41
N SER A 578 17.87 9.30 -16.52
CA SER A 578 17.34 8.22 -17.38
C SER A 578 17.77 6.80 -16.99
N LYS A 579 18.73 6.68 -16.07
CA LYS A 579 19.42 5.42 -15.76
C LYS A 579 18.52 4.27 -15.32
N LEU A 580 17.48 4.53 -14.53
CA LEU A 580 16.55 3.49 -14.09
C LEU A 580 15.87 2.79 -15.29
N GLY A 581 15.54 3.58 -16.32
CA GLY A 581 14.97 3.07 -17.57
C GLY A 581 16.02 2.42 -18.47
N SER A 582 17.16 3.06 -18.69
CA SER A 582 18.20 2.53 -19.59
C SER A 582 18.83 1.22 -19.09
N LEU A 583 18.89 1.02 -17.77
CA LEU A 583 19.37 -0.22 -17.14
C LEU A 583 18.27 -1.28 -17.01
N ASN A 584 17.03 -0.97 -17.42
CA ASN A 584 15.86 -1.83 -17.32
C ASN A 584 15.66 -2.41 -15.90
N ILE A 585 15.88 -1.60 -14.85
CA ILE A 585 15.86 -2.08 -13.46
C ILE A 585 14.52 -2.73 -13.10
N ARG A 586 13.40 -2.02 -13.35
CA ARG A 586 12.05 -2.52 -13.03
C ARG A 586 11.68 -3.77 -13.85
N PRO A 587 11.83 -3.76 -15.21
CA PRO A 587 11.60 -4.97 -16.02
C PRO A 587 12.44 -6.18 -15.59
N ARG A 588 13.74 -5.99 -15.32
CA ARG A 588 14.64 -7.09 -14.93
C ARG A 588 14.26 -7.71 -13.59
N ILE A 589 13.92 -6.89 -12.60
CA ILE A 589 13.40 -7.40 -11.32
C ILE A 589 12.10 -8.19 -11.54
N GLN A 590 11.19 -7.68 -12.37
CA GLN A 590 9.95 -8.38 -12.70
C GLN A 590 10.22 -9.73 -13.39
N ASP A 591 11.18 -9.78 -14.33
CA ASP A 591 11.58 -11.01 -15.00
C ASP A 591 12.18 -12.05 -14.04
N VAL A 592 13.00 -11.63 -13.06
CA VAL A 592 13.49 -12.53 -11.99
C VAL A 592 12.33 -13.18 -11.23
N VAL A 593 11.26 -12.44 -10.96
CA VAL A 593 10.06 -12.99 -10.29
C VAL A 593 9.39 -14.07 -11.15
N TYR A 594 9.20 -13.81 -12.45
CA TYR A 594 8.64 -14.82 -13.36
C TYR A 594 9.53 -16.06 -13.48
N GLU A 595 10.85 -15.88 -13.58
CA GLU A 595 11.81 -16.98 -13.60
C GLU A 595 11.76 -17.79 -12.31
N ALA A 596 11.65 -17.14 -11.16
CA ALA A 596 11.52 -17.81 -9.87
C ALA A 596 10.24 -18.64 -9.77
N ILE A 597 9.11 -18.12 -10.27
CA ILE A 597 7.85 -18.85 -10.37
C ILE A 597 8.00 -20.09 -11.27
N ASN A 598 8.62 -19.93 -12.45
CA ASN A 598 8.78 -21.03 -13.41
C ASN A 598 9.76 -22.11 -12.91
N LYS A 599 10.81 -21.73 -12.18
CA LYS A 599 11.77 -22.67 -11.57
C LYS A 599 11.15 -23.47 -10.44
N GLY A 600 10.27 -22.87 -9.63
CA GLY A 600 9.66 -23.52 -8.47
C GLY A 600 10.61 -23.71 -7.28
N MET A 601 10.37 -24.78 -6.51
CA MET A 601 11.04 -25.12 -5.24
C MET A 601 12.43 -25.74 -5.36
#